data_AF-A0A2Z6D567-F1
#
_entry.id   AF-A0A2Z6D567-F1
#
_cell.length_a   1.000
_cell.length_b   1.000
_cell.length_c   1.000
_cell.angle_alpha   90.00
_cell.angle_beta   90.00
_cell.angle_gamma   90.00
#
_symmetry.space_group_name_H-M   'P 1'
#
loop_
_entity.id
_entity.type
_entity.pdbx_description
1 polymer ?
#
loop_
_entity_poly.entity_id
_entity_poly.type
_entity_poly.pdbx_seq_one_letter_code
_entity_poly.pdbx_strand_id
1 'polypeptide(L)' 'MGNNVVQYVTSTLQGSSGSPVFNDAWDVVALHHAGGNILEPTTQLHYFRNEGILVENILADLPLELIDLLKAVKNT' A
#
# COMPACT_ATOMS: atom_id res chain seq x y z
N MET A 1 11.86 11.40 2.96
CA MET A 1 10.55 12.07 2.76
C MET A 1 9.60 11.04 2.17
N GLY A 2 8.38 10.91 2.68
CA GLY A 2 7.17 10.26 2.10
C GLY A 2 7.16 8.92 1.35
N ASN A 3 8.28 8.35 0.92
CA ASN A 3 8.30 7.45 -0.24
C ASN A 3 7.81 6.01 0.01
N ASN A 4 7.26 5.69 1.18
CA ASN A 4 6.99 4.30 1.56
C ASN A 4 5.51 3.95 1.68
N VAL A 5 4.64 4.97 1.76
CA VAL A 5 3.23 4.79 2.10
C VAL A 5 2.33 5.62 1.19
N VAL A 6 1.11 5.14 1.00
CA VAL A 6 0.01 5.91 0.42
C VAL A 6 -1.00 6.21 1.53
N GLN A 7 -1.48 7.45 1.56
CA GLN A 7 -2.54 7.85 2.48
C GLN A 7 -3.79 8.24 1.72
N TYR A 8 -4.94 7.79 2.20
CA TYR A 8 -6.21 7.87 1.48
C TYR A 8 -7.39 7.94 2.43
N VAL A 9 -8.51 8.47 1.93
CA VAL A 9 -9.75 8.64 2.69
C VAL A 9 -10.78 7.64 2.18
N THR A 10 -11.17 6.70 3.04
CA THR A 10 -12.29 5.79 2.84
C THR A 10 -12.75 5.28 4.20
N SER A 11 -13.97 4.76 4.30
CA SER A 11 -14.40 4.04 5.50
C SER A 11 -13.53 2.78 5.67
N THR A 12 -12.97 2.60 6.86
CA THR A 12 -12.26 1.37 7.26
C THR A 12 -12.93 0.79 8.50
N LEU A 13 -12.85 -0.53 8.66
CA LEU A 13 -13.33 -1.23 9.85
C LEU A 13 -12.17 -1.99 10.49
N GLN A 14 -12.33 -2.31 11.77
CA GLN A 14 -11.38 -3.22 12.41
C GLN A 14 -11.39 -4.57 11.68
N GLY A 15 -10.19 -5.06 11.35
CA GLY A 15 -10.02 -6.27 10.52
C GLY A 15 -9.73 -6.00 9.05
N SER A 16 -9.80 -4.75 8.58
CA SER A 16 -9.43 -4.41 7.20
C SER A 16 -7.92 -4.47 6.89
N SER A 17 -7.06 -4.70 7.90
CA SER A 17 -5.60 -4.86 7.73
C SER A 17 -5.28 -5.96 6.70
N GLY A 18 -4.38 -5.66 5.75
CA GLY A 18 -4.05 -6.55 4.66
C GLY A 18 -4.97 -6.45 3.43
N SER A 19 -6.00 -5.59 3.45
CA SER A 19 -6.87 -5.42 2.28
C SER A 19 -6.14 -4.66 1.16
N PRO A 20 -6.37 -5.01 -0.12
CA PRO A 20 -5.83 -4.26 -1.25
C PRO A 20 -6.44 -2.87 -1.34
N VAL A 21 -5.60 -1.89 -1.66
CA VAL A 21 -6.01 -0.52 -1.98
C VAL A 21 -5.95 -0.37 -3.50
N PHE A 22 -7.06 0.02 -4.10
CA PHE A 22 -7.19 0.19 -5.54
C PHE A 22 -7.15 1.67 -5.96
N ASN A 23 -6.60 1.96 -7.13
CA ASN A 23 -6.79 3.24 -7.81
C ASN A 23 -8.09 3.22 -8.66
N ASP A 24 -8.39 4.34 -9.34
CA ASP A 24 -9.59 4.48 -10.18
C ASP A 24 -9.59 3.55 -11.41
N ALA A 25 -8.43 2.99 -11.77
CA ALA A 25 -8.28 2.01 -12.84
C ALA A 25 -8.39 0.56 -12.35
N TRP A 26 -8.72 0.34 -11.07
CA TRP A 26 -8.78 -0.97 -10.42
C TRP A 26 -7.43 -1.69 -10.32
N ASP A 27 -6.32 -0.96 -10.39
CA ASP A 27 -4.99 -1.51 -10.08
C ASP A 27 -4.76 -1.54 -8.57
N VAL A 28 -4.16 -2.60 -8.06
CA VAL A 28 -3.69 -2.65 -6.67
C VAL A 28 -2.46 -1.76 -6.53
N VAL A 29 -2.57 -0.70 -5.72
CA VAL A 29 -1.48 0.27 -5.50
C VAL A 29 -0.84 0.15 -4.11
N ALA A 30 -1.54 -0.42 -3.14
CA ALA A 30 -1.02 -0.61 -1.79
C ALA A 30 -1.77 -1.69 -1.01
N LEU A 31 -1.24 -2.03 0.17
CA LEU A 31 -1.85 -2.91 1.16
C LEU A 31 -2.22 -2.11 2.41
N HIS A 32 -3.48 -2.11 2.83
CA HIS A 32 -3.93 -1.39 4.03
C HIS A 32 -3.22 -1.90 5.28
N HIS A 33 -2.64 -0.99 6.06
CA HIS A 33 -1.85 -1.34 7.24
C HIS A 33 -2.28 -0.57 8.50
N ALA A 34 -2.77 0.66 8.36
CA ALA A 34 -3.17 1.49 9.48
C ALA A 34 -4.32 2.46 9.13
N GLY A 35 -5.00 2.96 10.16
CA GLY A 35 -6.01 4.00 10.03
C GLY A 35 -6.25 4.73 11.34
N GLY A 36 -6.89 5.90 11.26
CA GLY A 36 -7.15 6.78 12.40
C GLY A 36 -6.34 8.06 12.32
N ASN A 37 -5.89 8.58 13.46
CA ASN A 37 -5.16 9.85 13.55
C ASN A 37 -3.65 9.69 13.22
N ILE A 38 -3.32 9.61 11.93
CA ILE A 38 -1.99 9.25 11.44
C ILE A 38 -1.16 10.46 10.98
N LEU A 39 0.16 10.35 11.08
CA LEU A 39 1.13 11.37 10.67
C LEU A 39 1.20 11.48 9.14
N GLU A 40 1.08 12.67 8.57
CA GLU A 40 1.32 12.89 7.14
C GLU A 40 2.82 12.98 6.86
N PRO A 41 3.37 12.16 5.96
CA PRO A 41 4.82 12.06 5.81
C PRO A 41 5.54 13.34 5.36
N THR A 42 4.86 14.27 4.70
CA THR A 42 5.46 15.49 4.14
C THR A 42 5.44 16.66 5.13
N THR A 43 4.27 16.93 5.71
CA THR A 43 3.97 18.05 6.61
C THR A 43 4.19 17.70 8.06
N GLN A 44 4.27 16.41 8.41
CA GLN A 44 4.38 15.93 9.79
C GLN A 44 3.18 16.34 10.66
N LEU A 45 2.04 16.65 10.05
CA LEU A 45 0.78 16.92 10.73
C LEU A 45 -0.07 15.65 10.79
N HIS A 46 -0.89 15.53 11.83
CA HIS A 46 -1.81 14.40 11.98
C HIS A 46 -3.15 14.65 11.29
N TYR A 47 -3.69 13.60 10.66
CA TYR A 47 -5.01 13.63 10.04
C TYR A 47 -5.74 12.31 10.27
N PHE A 48 -7.07 12.37 10.32
CA PHE A 48 -7.91 11.19 10.41
C PHE A 48 -8.14 10.56 9.03
N ARG A 49 -7.37 9.52 8.70
CA ARG A 49 -7.42 8.82 7.40
C ARG A 49 -6.77 7.43 7.49
N ASN A 50 -6.64 6.75 6.35
CA ASN A 50 -5.99 5.45 6.25
C ASN A 50 -4.59 5.55 5.65
N GLU A 51 -3.80 4.50 5.87
CA GLU A 51 -2.46 4.32 5.32
C GLU A 51 -2.30 2.91 4.76
N GLY A 52 -1.64 2.83 3.61
CA GLY A 52 -1.23 1.58 2.99
C GLY A 52 0.25 1.57 2.68
N ILE A 53 0.86 0.39 2.76
CA ILE A 53 2.22 0.14 2.29
C ILE A 53 2.15 0.02 0.76
N LEU A 54 2.97 0.79 0.04
CA LEU A 54 2.99 0.76 -1.42
C LEU A 54 3.34 -0.64 -1.93
N VAL A 55 2.59 -1.12 -2.93
CA VAL A 55 2.79 -2.47 -3.47
C VAL A 55 4.18 -2.63 -4.11
N GLU A 56 4.74 -1.56 -4.68
CA GLU A 56 6.09 -1.57 -5.26
C GLU A 56 7.17 -1.90 -4.22
N ASN A 57 7.01 -1.42 -2.99
CA ASN A 57 7.93 -1.69 -1.90
C ASN A 57 7.82 -3.13 -1.41
N ILE A 58 6.60 -3.69 -1.40
CA ILE A 58 6.38 -5.10 -1.09
C ILE A 58 7.05 -5.98 -2.16
N LEU A 59 6.85 -5.67 -3.45
CA LEU A 59 7.45 -6.41 -4.55
C LEU A 59 8.98 -6.32 -4.56
N ALA A 60 9.54 -5.17 -4.20
CA ALA A 60 10.98 -4.97 -4.10
C ALA A 60 11.63 -5.74 -2.94
N ASP A 61 10.87 -6.04 -1.89
CA ASP A 61 11.33 -6.80 -0.71
C ASP A 61 11.17 -8.32 -0.87
N LEU A 62 10.49 -8.79 -1.93
CA LEU A 62 10.33 -10.22 -2.18
C LEU A 62 11.67 -10.89 -2.53
N PRO A 63 11.86 -12.16 -2.12
CA PRO A 63 12.98 -12.98 -2.59
C PRO A 63 13.08 -13.00 -4.12
N LEU A 64 14.30 -12.98 -4.65
CA LEU A 64 14.57 -12.96 -6.11
C LEU A 64 13.86 -14.11 -6.85
N GLU A 65 13.81 -15.29 -6.24
CA GLU A 65 13.14 -16.47 -6.78
C GLU A 65 11.64 -16.22 -7.05
N LEU A 66 10.95 -15.49 -6.17
CA LEU A 66 9.55 -15.10 -6.33
C LEU A 66 9.38 -14.01 -7.38
N ILE A 67 10.31 -13.06 -7.45
CA ILE A 67 10.30 -12.02 -8.48
C ILE A 67 10.46 -12.64 -9.88
N ASP A 68 11.36 -13.61 -10.03
CA ASP A 68 11.57 -14.29 -11.30
C ASP A 68 10.36 -15.14 -11.72
N LEU A 69 9.71 -15.80 -10.76
CA LEU A 69 8.44 -16.49 -10.98
C LEU A 69 7.36 -15.51 -11.49
N LEU A 70 7.22 -14.35 -10.87
CA LEU A 70 6.23 -13.33 -11.29
C LEU A 70 6.50 -12.81 -12.71
N LYS A 71 7.77 -12.61 -13.08
CA LYS A 71 8.15 -12.20 -14.44
C LYS A 71 7.81 -13.26 -15.48
N ALA A 72 8.03 -14.53 -15.16
CA ALA A 72 7.69 -15.64 -16.06
C ALA A 72 6.19 -15.70 -16.34
N VAL A 73 5.35 -15.53 -15.32
CA VAL A 73 3.88 -15.53 -15.45
C VAL A 73 3.35 -14.33 -16.23
N LYS A 74 4.00 -13.15 -16.12
CA LYS A 74 3.57 -11.94 -16.87
C LYS A 74 3.94 -11.96 -18.36
N ASN A 75 4.89 -12.82 -18.75
CA ASN A 75 5.36 -12.94 -20.13
C ASN A 75 4.62 -14.04 -20.93
N THR A 76 3.65 -14.71 -20.31
CA THR A 76 2.69 -15.64 -20.92
C THR A 76 1.32 -15.00 -21.05
#